data_AF-A0A2P5GL86-F1
#
_entry.id   AF-A0A2P5GL86-F1
#
_cell.length_a   1.000
_cell.length_b   1.000
_cell.length_c   1.000
_cell.angle_alpha   90.00
_cell.angle_beta   90.00
_cell.angle_gamma   90.00
#
_symmetry.space_group_name_H-M   'P 1'
#
loop_
_entity.id
_entity.type
_entity.pdbx_description
1 polymer ?
#
loop_
_entity_poly.entity_id
_entity_poly.type
_entity_poly.pdbx_seq_one_letter_code
_entity_poly.pdbx_strand_id
1 'polypeptide(L)'
;MLSHDDIIIIKTRLTVLLNEIFPDDEQAYWKTLLDSVSLSVFLSQLISLFAVEKRYLPCQAEKDLLEAARCCQQENACHKITAEYRLTNSVRKPCPYPPMDLCTAGYALLQTFGTQEERAIPFEEYDIIATIDEVNDVAELDFLPKIPEGVSWMEMSQGGPGMTIFLTLSHHQLISYHFYR
;
A
#
# COMPACT_ATOMS: atom_id res chain seq x y z
N MET A 1 20.03 -12.05 22.58
CA MET A 1 18.71 -12.07 23.24
C MET A 1 18.29 -10.62 23.45
N LEU A 2 17.05 -10.27 23.15
CA LEU A 2 16.52 -8.94 23.50
C LEU A 2 16.51 -8.76 25.02
N SER A 3 16.73 -7.53 25.48
CA SER A 3 16.49 -7.19 26.88
C SER A 3 14.99 -7.12 27.16
N HIS A 4 14.60 -7.17 28.44
CA HIS A 4 13.20 -7.01 28.84
C HIS A 4 12.65 -5.64 28.41
N ASP A 5 13.44 -4.59 28.52
CA ASP A 5 13.07 -3.23 28.14
C ASP A 5 12.85 -3.11 26.62
N ASP A 6 13.68 -3.78 25.80
CA ASP A 6 13.49 -3.80 24.34
C ASP A 6 12.16 -4.46 23.95
N ILE A 7 11.77 -5.54 24.65
CA ILE A 7 10.50 -6.23 24.39
C ILE A 7 9.32 -5.31 24.72
N ILE A 8 9.38 -4.56 25.82
CA ILE A 8 8.32 -3.61 26.20
C ILE A 8 8.17 -2.50 25.16
N ILE A 9 9.30 -1.94 24.69
CA ILE A 9 9.30 -0.89 23.66
C ILE A 9 8.68 -1.42 22.37
N ILE A 10 9.10 -2.61 21.90
CA ILE A 10 8.57 -3.24 20.69
C ILE A 10 7.07 -3.49 20.82
N LYS A 11 6.61 -4.06 21.95
CA LYS A 11 5.17 -4.31 22.17
C LYS A 11 4.35 -3.02 22.17
N THR A 12 4.88 -1.94 22.73
CA THR A 12 4.20 -0.64 22.73
C THR A 12 4.03 -0.10 21.31
N ARG A 13 5.09 -0.15 20.49
CA ARG A 13 5.00 0.26 19.07
C ARG A 13 4.04 -0.60 18.28
N LEU A 14 4.09 -1.92 18.46
CA LEU A 14 3.15 -2.85 17.82
C LEU A 14 1.70 -2.59 18.24
N THR A 15 1.45 -2.19 19.49
CA THR A 15 0.10 -1.84 19.93
C THR A 15 -0.46 -0.61 19.22
N VAL A 16 0.38 0.40 18.95
CA VAL A 16 0.00 1.57 18.15
C VAL A 16 -0.29 1.14 16.71
N LEU A 17 0.63 0.37 16.12
CA LEU A 17 0.52 -0.17 14.77
C LEU A 17 -0.79 -0.95 14.58
N LEU A 18 -1.18 -1.82 15.53
CA LEU A 18 -2.42 -2.58 15.47
C LEU A 18 -3.66 -1.70 15.30
N ASN A 19 -3.67 -0.47 15.84
CA ASN A 19 -4.78 0.47 15.67
C ASN A 19 -4.84 1.05 14.26
N GLU A 20 -3.71 1.08 13.55
CA GLU A 20 -3.63 1.62 12.19
C GLU A 20 -3.99 0.56 11.14
N ILE A 21 -3.68 -0.71 11.40
CA ILE A 21 -3.88 -1.80 10.43
C ILE A 21 -5.17 -2.59 10.61
N PHE A 22 -5.82 -2.51 11.79
CA PHE A 22 -7.03 -3.28 12.09
C PHE A 22 -8.22 -2.39 12.42
N PRO A 23 -9.43 -2.74 11.95
CA PRO A 23 -10.66 -2.09 12.39
C PRO A 23 -10.89 -2.31 13.90
N ASP A 24 -11.67 -1.41 14.51
CA ASP A 24 -11.85 -1.35 15.97
C ASP A 24 -12.35 -2.66 16.59
N ASP A 25 -13.14 -3.43 15.86
CA ASP A 25 -13.69 -4.73 16.27
C ASP A 25 -12.63 -5.85 16.30
N GLU A 26 -11.56 -5.74 15.51
CA GLU A 26 -10.45 -6.69 15.50
C GLU A 26 -9.30 -6.29 16.45
N GLN A 27 -9.14 -5.00 16.76
CA GLN A 27 -8.03 -4.50 17.57
C GLN A 27 -7.93 -5.15 18.96
N ALA A 28 -9.06 -5.38 19.63
CA ALA A 28 -9.09 -5.97 20.97
C ALA A 28 -8.52 -7.40 20.98
N TYR A 29 -8.82 -8.18 19.94
CA TYR A 29 -8.30 -9.53 19.76
C TYR A 29 -6.78 -9.50 19.58
N TRP A 30 -6.27 -8.67 18.67
CA TRP A 30 -4.84 -8.61 18.37
C TRP A 30 -3.99 -8.09 19.54
N LYS A 31 -4.50 -7.10 20.29
CA LYS A 31 -3.85 -6.61 21.52
C LYS A 31 -3.76 -7.72 22.57
N THR A 32 -4.87 -8.42 22.81
CA THR A 32 -4.91 -9.54 23.75
C THR A 32 -3.91 -10.63 23.34
N LEU A 33 -3.84 -10.95 22.05
CA LEU A 33 -2.89 -11.93 21.53
C LEU A 33 -1.44 -11.49 21.76
N LEU A 34 -1.10 -10.24 21.41
CA LEU A 34 0.25 -9.67 21.62
C LEU A 34 0.72 -9.77 23.08
N ASP A 35 -0.20 -9.59 24.02
CA ASP A 35 0.11 -9.68 25.46
C ASP A 35 0.19 -11.12 25.96
N SER A 36 -0.59 -12.03 25.36
CA SER A 36 -0.77 -13.41 25.85
C SER A 36 0.25 -14.41 25.29
N VAL A 37 0.93 -14.10 24.18
CA VAL A 37 1.90 -15.02 23.55
C VAL A 37 3.29 -14.42 23.42
N SER A 38 4.27 -15.26 23.05
CA SER A 38 5.61 -14.79 22.71
C SER A 38 5.57 -13.96 21.42
N LEU A 39 6.46 -12.96 21.30
CA LEU A 39 6.52 -12.08 20.13
C LEU A 39 6.66 -12.86 18.82
N SER A 40 7.43 -13.95 18.82
CA SER A 40 7.59 -14.86 17.67
C SER A 40 6.28 -15.51 17.23
N VAL A 41 5.46 -16.00 18.19
CA VAL A 41 4.16 -16.61 17.87
C VAL A 41 3.17 -15.56 17.37
N PHE A 42 3.14 -14.39 18.00
CA PHE A 42 2.31 -13.26 17.56
C PHE A 42 2.65 -12.84 16.12
N LEU A 43 3.94 -12.64 15.81
CA LEU A 43 4.38 -12.23 14.48
C LEU A 43 4.07 -13.29 13.41
N SER A 44 4.20 -14.58 13.72
CA SER A 44 3.83 -15.64 12.77
C SER A 44 2.34 -15.63 12.43
N GLN A 45 1.47 -15.42 13.43
CA GLN A 45 0.02 -15.29 13.23
C GLN A 45 -0.30 -14.06 12.36
N LEU A 46 0.32 -12.92 12.68
CA LEU A 46 0.11 -11.67 11.95
C LEU A 46 0.57 -11.78 10.49
N ILE A 47 1.78 -12.32 10.25
CA ILE A 47 2.30 -12.53 8.90
C ILE A 47 1.41 -13.48 8.09
N SER A 48 0.95 -14.57 8.72
CA SER A 48 0.04 -15.51 8.07
C SER A 48 -1.28 -14.85 7.65
N LEU A 49 -1.85 -14.00 8.51
CA LEU A 49 -3.07 -13.26 8.19
C LEU A 49 -2.86 -12.34 7.00
N PHE A 50 -1.80 -11.54 7.00
CA PHE A 50 -1.50 -10.61 5.92
C PHE A 50 -1.27 -11.31 4.59
N ALA A 51 -0.69 -12.52 4.61
CA ALA A 51 -0.50 -13.33 3.42
C ALA A 51 -1.81 -13.95 2.91
N VAL A 52 -2.66 -14.46 3.81
CA VAL A 52 -3.91 -15.14 3.45
C VAL A 52 -5.00 -14.16 3.02
N GLU A 53 -5.19 -13.09 3.78
CA GLU A 53 -6.22 -12.08 3.53
C GLU A 53 -5.74 -10.96 2.62
N LYS A 54 -4.49 -11.06 2.13
CA LYS A 54 -3.83 -10.06 1.27
C LYS A 54 -3.85 -8.63 1.84
N ARG A 55 -4.04 -8.47 3.16
CA ARG A 55 -4.05 -7.17 3.83
C ARG A 55 -2.77 -6.39 3.56
N TYR A 56 -2.89 -5.08 3.39
CA TYR A 56 -1.76 -4.21 3.14
C TYR A 56 -1.09 -3.79 4.44
N LEU A 57 0.25 -3.83 4.48
CA LEU A 57 1.05 -3.24 5.55
C LEU A 57 1.48 -1.84 5.13
N PRO A 58 0.99 -0.77 5.79
CA PRO A 58 1.42 0.58 5.49
C PRO A 58 2.93 0.77 5.68
N CYS A 59 3.58 1.56 4.82
CA CYS A 59 5.01 1.85 4.91
C CYS A 59 5.44 2.38 6.29
N GLN A 60 4.56 3.15 6.96
CA GLN A 60 4.80 3.66 8.31
C GLN A 60 4.89 2.54 9.36
N ALA A 61 4.06 1.51 9.20
CA ALA A 61 3.98 0.34 10.06
C ALA A 61 5.06 -0.71 9.74
N GLU A 62 5.57 -0.71 8.49
CA GLU A 62 6.57 -1.66 8.02
C GLU A 62 7.85 -1.65 8.86
N LYS A 63 8.35 -0.47 9.22
CA LYS A 63 9.61 -0.35 9.97
C LYS A 63 9.54 -1.03 11.34
N ASP A 64 8.48 -0.78 12.10
CA ASP A 64 8.30 -1.33 13.44
C ASP A 64 8.06 -2.84 13.38
N LEU A 65 7.34 -3.32 12.37
CA LEU A 65 7.12 -4.74 12.18
C LEU A 65 8.40 -5.48 11.76
N LEU A 66 9.20 -4.91 10.86
CA LEU A 66 10.48 -5.46 10.45
C LEU A 66 11.49 -5.49 11.61
N GLU A 67 11.52 -4.45 12.44
CA GLU A 67 12.36 -4.42 13.65
C GLU A 67 11.97 -5.56 14.60
N ALA A 68 10.67 -5.71 14.90
CA ALA A 68 10.16 -6.81 15.72
C ALA A 68 10.48 -8.19 15.12
N ALA A 69 10.35 -8.33 13.80
CA ALA A 69 10.63 -9.57 13.07
C ALA A 69 12.12 -9.94 13.10
N ARG A 70 13.03 -8.96 12.97
CA ARG A 70 14.49 -9.20 13.12
C ARG A 70 14.82 -9.79 14.48
N CYS A 71 14.22 -9.25 15.54
CA CYS A 71 14.45 -9.73 16.90
C CYS A 71 14.00 -11.17 17.12
N CYS A 72 13.04 -11.65 16.33
CA CYS A 72 12.50 -13.00 16.37
C CYS A 72 12.98 -13.90 15.23
N GLN A 73 13.95 -13.44 14.40
CA GLN A 73 14.44 -14.16 13.21
C GLN A 73 13.35 -14.48 12.17
N GLN A 74 12.31 -13.66 12.10
CA GLN A 74 11.21 -13.77 11.14
C GLN A 74 11.25 -12.70 10.04
N GLU A 75 12.35 -11.95 9.92
CA GLU A 75 12.50 -10.85 8.96
C GLU A 75 12.18 -11.29 7.52
N ASN A 76 12.68 -12.43 7.06
CA ASN A 76 12.40 -12.93 5.70
C ASN A 76 10.92 -13.24 5.45
N ALA A 77 10.18 -13.67 6.47
CA ALA A 77 8.74 -13.93 6.35
C ALA A 77 7.97 -12.60 6.36
N CYS A 78 8.39 -11.64 7.20
CA CYS A 78 7.81 -10.32 7.27
C CYS A 78 8.04 -9.51 5.97
N HIS A 79 9.22 -9.61 5.36
CA HIS A 79 9.49 -8.96 4.07
C HIS A 79 8.49 -9.36 2.99
N LYS A 80 7.97 -10.59 3.00
CA LYS A 80 7.02 -11.05 1.98
C LYS A 80 5.65 -10.36 2.01
N ILE A 81 5.32 -9.71 3.12
CA ILE A 81 4.04 -9.00 3.27
C ILE A 81 4.18 -7.48 3.11
N THR A 82 5.39 -6.98 2.81
CA THR A 82 5.62 -5.54 2.62
C THR A 82 5.17 -5.05 1.25
N ALA A 83 4.92 -3.75 1.16
CA ALA A 83 4.59 -3.06 -0.07
C ALA A 83 5.68 -3.25 -1.15
N GLU A 84 6.94 -3.05 -0.77
CA GLU A 84 8.09 -3.17 -1.66
C GLU A 84 8.22 -4.58 -2.25
N TYR A 85 8.03 -5.62 -1.42
CA TYR A 85 8.11 -7.00 -1.89
C TYR A 85 7.01 -7.32 -2.90
N ARG A 86 5.77 -6.90 -2.64
CA ARG A 86 4.65 -7.11 -3.57
C ARG A 86 4.92 -6.44 -4.92
N LEU A 87 5.42 -5.21 -4.92
CA LEU A 87 5.78 -4.52 -6.16
C LEU A 87 6.91 -5.22 -6.91
N THR A 88 8.00 -5.55 -6.21
CA THR A 88 9.20 -6.17 -6.79
C THR A 88 8.93 -7.55 -7.39
N ASN A 89 8.02 -8.32 -6.78
CA ASN A 89 7.68 -9.68 -7.21
C ASN A 89 6.40 -9.73 -8.05
N SER A 90 5.80 -8.57 -8.39
CA SER A 90 4.62 -8.53 -9.24
C SER A 90 4.96 -8.81 -10.70
N VAL A 91 4.12 -9.60 -11.37
CA VAL A 91 4.18 -9.80 -12.82
C VAL A 91 2.90 -9.20 -13.41
N ARG A 92 2.93 -7.88 -13.57
CA ARG A 92 1.76 -7.10 -13.97
C ARG A 92 1.43 -7.31 -15.44
N LYS A 93 0.15 -7.52 -15.73
CA LYS A 93 -0.38 -7.73 -17.09
C LYS A 93 -1.33 -6.59 -17.47
N PRO A 94 -1.36 -6.16 -18.73
CA PRO A 94 -2.31 -5.16 -19.19
C PRO A 94 -3.75 -5.58 -18.89
N CYS A 95 -4.55 -4.64 -18.39
CA CYS A 95 -5.98 -4.78 -18.17
C CYS A 95 -6.71 -3.77 -19.07
N PRO A 96 -7.16 -4.17 -20.28
CA PRO A 96 -7.79 -3.23 -21.23
C PRO A 96 -9.11 -2.64 -20.75
N TYR A 97 -9.77 -3.31 -19.79
CA TYR A 97 -11.07 -2.92 -19.24
C TYR A 97 -10.99 -2.96 -17.71
N PRO A 98 -10.26 -2.02 -17.08
CA PRO A 98 -10.15 -2.00 -15.64
C PRO A 98 -11.53 -1.71 -15.01
N PRO A 99 -11.84 -2.33 -13.86
CA PRO A 99 -13.05 -2.00 -13.11
C PRO A 99 -13.13 -0.51 -12.77
N MET A 100 -14.33 0.09 -12.92
CA MET A 100 -14.52 1.53 -12.72
C MET A 100 -14.26 1.96 -11.27
N ASP A 101 -14.59 1.10 -10.31
CA ASP A 101 -14.31 1.29 -8.88
C ASP A 101 -12.80 1.35 -8.61
N LEU A 102 -12.00 0.49 -9.25
CA LEU A 102 -10.54 0.54 -9.17
C LEU A 102 -9.99 1.87 -9.71
N CYS A 103 -10.45 2.30 -10.89
CA CYS A 103 -10.05 3.59 -11.48
C CYS A 103 -10.46 4.77 -10.60
N THR A 104 -11.68 4.74 -10.04
CA THR A 104 -12.20 5.78 -9.14
C THR A 104 -11.39 5.86 -7.85
N ALA A 105 -11.01 4.71 -7.29
CA ALA A 105 -10.18 4.66 -6.10
C ALA A 105 -8.76 5.17 -6.39
N GLY A 106 -8.18 4.79 -7.54
CA GLY A 106 -6.93 5.38 -8.02
C GLY A 106 -7.00 6.90 -8.14
N TYR A 107 -8.09 7.43 -8.71
CA TYR A 107 -8.27 8.87 -8.83
C TYR A 107 -8.43 9.56 -7.47
N ALA A 108 -9.12 8.94 -6.51
CA ALA A 108 -9.19 9.47 -5.15
C ALA A 108 -7.80 9.55 -4.48
N LEU A 109 -6.94 8.57 -4.74
CA LEU A 109 -5.53 8.61 -4.32
C LEU A 109 -4.76 9.72 -5.04
N LEU A 110 -4.96 9.91 -6.35
CA LEU A 110 -4.38 11.04 -7.11
C LEU A 110 -4.82 12.38 -6.51
N GLN A 111 -6.09 12.53 -6.17
CA GLN A 111 -6.62 13.73 -5.53
C GLN A 111 -5.98 14.02 -4.17
N THR A 112 -5.49 12.99 -3.49
CA THR A 112 -4.84 13.10 -2.17
C THR A 112 -3.35 13.38 -2.28
N PHE A 113 -2.65 12.70 -3.20
CA PHE A 113 -1.17 12.67 -3.26
C PHE A 113 -0.58 13.38 -4.48
N GLY A 114 -1.41 13.77 -5.45
CA GLY A 114 -1.03 14.48 -6.66
C GLY A 114 -0.51 15.90 -6.42
N THR A 115 0.19 16.47 -7.41
CA THR A 115 0.52 17.90 -7.42
C THR A 115 -0.74 18.74 -7.57
N GLN A 116 -0.64 20.05 -7.36
CA GLN A 116 -1.79 20.94 -7.56
C GLN A 116 -2.31 20.86 -9.01
N GLU A 117 -1.42 20.68 -9.98
CA GLU A 117 -1.73 20.58 -11.39
C GLU A 117 -2.47 19.28 -11.72
N GLU A 118 -2.02 18.10 -11.26
CA GLU A 118 -2.79 16.87 -11.52
C GLU A 118 -4.15 16.90 -10.82
N ARG A 119 -4.23 17.46 -9.61
CA ARG A 119 -5.50 17.55 -8.88
C ARG A 119 -6.52 18.45 -9.55
N ALA A 120 -6.09 19.39 -10.40
CA ALA A 120 -6.97 20.28 -11.13
C ALA A 120 -7.71 19.59 -12.28
N ILE A 121 -7.20 18.46 -12.78
CA ILE A 121 -7.78 17.74 -13.91
C ILE A 121 -8.94 16.85 -13.42
N PRO A 122 -10.14 16.96 -14.03
CA PRO A 122 -11.27 16.11 -13.68
C PRO A 122 -11.06 14.67 -14.15
N PHE A 123 -11.70 13.70 -13.49
CA PHE A 123 -11.51 12.26 -13.73
C PHE A 123 -11.71 11.86 -15.21
N GLU A 124 -12.74 12.40 -15.85
CA GLU A 124 -13.08 12.13 -17.25
C GLU A 124 -12.07 12.67 -18.26
N GLU A 125 -11.18 13.58 -17.84
CA GLU A 125 -10.10 14.12 -18.66
C GLU A 125 -8.80 13.32 -18.52
N TYR A 126 -8.82 12.19 -17.81
CA TYR A 126 -7.72 11.23 -17.81
C TYR A 126 -7.99 10.08 -18.78
N ASP A 127 -6.94 9.70 -19.51
CA ASP A 127 -6.77 8.35 -20.03
C ASP A 127 -6.06 7.52 -18.96
N ILE A 128 -6.66 6.38 -18.61
CA ILE A 128 -6.15 5.51 -17.54
C ILE A 128 -5.66 4.21 -18.17
N ILE A 129 -4.36 3.96 -18.07
CA ILE A 129 -3.77 2.68 -18.46
C ILE A 129 -3.62 1.84 -17.19
N ALA A 130 -4.20 0.64 -17.19
CA ALA A 130 -4.16 -0.25 -16.05
C ALA A 130 -3.33 -1.50 -16.35
N THR A 131 -2.44 -1.86 -15.42
CA THR A 131 -1.85 -3.20 -15.36
C THR A 131 -2.10 -3.82 -13.99
N ILE A 132 -2.38 -5.12 -13.95
CA ILE A 132 -2.80 -5.82 -12.73
C ILE A 132 -2.01 -7.11 -12.51
N ASP A 133 -1.83 -7.46 -11.24
CA ASP A 133 -1.38 -8.75 -10.76
C ASP A 133 -2.31 -9.24 -9.66
N GLU A 134 -3.24 -10.12 -10.01
CA GLU A 134 -4.21 -10.70 -9.08
C GLU A 134 -3.56 -11.59 -8.01
N VAL A 135 -2.41 -12.20 -8.31
CA VAL A 135 -1.71 -13.10 -7.37
C VAL A 135 -1.17 -12.28 -6.22
N ASN A 136 -0.44 -11.20 -6.53
CA ASN A 136 0.17 -10.32 -5.54
C ASN A 136 -0.74 -9.19 -5.06
N ASP A 137 -1.97 -9.11 -5.59
CA ASP A 137 -2.97 -8.09 -5.23
C ASP A 137 -2.45 -6.67 -5.49
N VAL A 138 -1.96 -6.43 -6.70
CA VAL A 138 -1.39 -5.14 -7.12
C VAL A 138 -2.07 -4.66 -8.40
N ALA A 139 -2.49 -3.40 -8.40
CA ALA A 139 -2.81 -2.63 -9.60
C ALA A 139 -1.79 -1.50 -9.76
N GLU A 140 -1.38 -1.26 -11.00
CA GLU A 140 -0.69 -0.06 -11.45
C GLU A 140 -1.65 0.69 -12.37
N LEU A 141 -1.94 1.95 -12.02
CA LEU A 141 -2.80 2.84 -12.77
C LEU A 141 -1.98 4.05 -13.19
N ASP A 142 -1.77 4.20 -14.48
CA ASP A 142 -1.16 5.37 -15.10
C ASP A 142 -2.26 6.37 -15.47
N PHE A 143 -2.31 7.49 -14.76
CA PHE A 143 -3.22 8.61 -15.04
C PHE A 143 -2.53 9.59 -15.97
N LEU A 144 -2.92 9.55 -17.25
CA LEU A 144 -2.40 10.43 -18.30
C LEU A 144 -3.47 11.47 -18.66
N PRO A 145 -3.20 12.77 -18.52
CA PRO A 145 -4.15 13.78 -18.96
C PRO A 145 -4.42 13.63 -20.46
N LYS A 146 -5.66 13.85 -20.88
CA LYS A 146 -6.02 13.93 -22.30
C LYS A 146 -5.44 15.22 -22.87
N ILE A 147 -4.40 15.07 -23.67
CA ILE A 147 -3.73 16.20 -24.32
C ILE A 147 -4.33 16.37 -25.72
N PRO A 148 -4.86 17.57 -26.06
CA PRO A 148 -5.30 17.86 -27.42
C PRO A 148 -4.18 17.65 -28.45
N GLU A 149 -4.56 17.23 -29.66
CA GLU A 149 -3.58 17.01 -30.73
C GLU A 149 -2.76 18.27 -31.00
N GLY A 150 -1.43 18.12 -31.01
CA GLY A 150 -0.48 19.21 -31.26
C GLY A 150 -0.19 20.12 -30.06
N VAL A 151 -0.73 19.84 -28.88
CA VAL A 151 -0.44 20.55 -27.63
C VAL A 151 0.50 19.71 -26.76
N SER A 152 1.41 20.35 -26.02
CA SER A 152 2.18 19.70 -24.96
C SER A 152 1.49 19.85 -23.62
N TRP A 153 1.62 18.87 -22.72
CA TRP A 153 1.15 19.02 -21.33
C TRP A 153 1.77 20.25 -20.65
N MET A 154 3.00 20.64 -21.02
CA MET A 154 3.67 21.85 -20.50
C MET A 154 2.97 23.16 -20.90
N GLU A 155 2.15 23.13 -21.95
CA GLU A 155 1.41 24.28 -22.47
C GLU A 155 -0.02 24.35 -21.89
N MET A 156 -0.45 23.30 -21.18
CA MET A 156 -1.75 23.27 -20.53
C MET A 156 -1.72 24.12 -19.26
N SER A 157 -2.62 25.10 -19.16
CA SER A 157 -2.72 25.99 -17.99
C SER A 157 -3.06 25.28 -16.66
N GLN A 158 -3.50 24.01 -16.72
CA GLN A 158 -3.90 23.20 -15.56
C GLN A 158 -3.40 21.75 -15.64
N GLY A 159 -2.32 21.47 -16.39
CA GLY A 159 -1.88 20.09 -16.65
C GLY A 159 -0.53 19.75 -16.02
N GLY A 160 -0.51 18.73 -15.16
CA GLY A 160 0.72 18.01 -14.81
C GLY A 160 1.03 16.92 -15.84
N PRO A 161 2.24 16.35 -15.89
CA PRO A 161 2.57 15.27 -16.83
C PRO A 161 1.82 13.96 -16.51
N GLY A 162 1.10 13.91 -15.39
CA GLY A 162 0.32 12.77 -14.91
C GLY A 162 0.99 12.05 -13.75
N MET A 163 0.41 10.94 -13.33
CA MET A 163 0.84 10.20 -12.15
C MET A 163 0.58 8.70 -12.30
N THR A 164 1.54 7.88 -11.90
CA THR A 164 1.36 6.43 -11.73
C THR A 164 1.01 6.14 -10.27
N ILE A 165 -0.03 5.36 -10.05
CA ILE A 165 -0.48 4.92 -8.73
C ILE A 165 -0.42 3.41 -8.64
N PHE A 166 0.23 2.91 -7.59
CA PHE A 166 0.19 1.51 -7.20
C PHE A 166 -0.75 1.35 -6.03
N LEU A 167 -1.73 0.46 -6.15
CA LEU A 167 -2.72 0.20 -5.11
C LEU A 167 -3.08 -1.28 -5.04
N THR A 168 -3.60 -1.74 -3.90
CA THR A 168 -4.10 -3.11 -3.77
C THR A 168 -5.40 -3.30 -4.56
N LEU A 169 -5.59 -4.44 -5.22
CA LEU A 169 -6.85 -4.73 -5.94
C LEU A 169 -8.02 -4.93 -4.98
N SER A 170 -7.81 -5.62 -3.87
CA SER A 170 -8.88 -6.07 -2.96
C SER A 170 -9.45 -4.95 -2.09
N HIS A 171 -8.59 -4.01 -1.67
CA HIS A 171 -8.94 -2.97 -0.69
C HIS A 171 -8.67 -1.54 -1.19
N HIS A 172 -8.16 -1.38 -2.41
CA HIS A 172 -7.79 -0.09 -2.99
C HIS A 172 -6.88 0.78 -2.12
N GLN A 173 -6.04 0.17 -1.28
CA GLN A 173 -5.08 0.86 -0.43
C GLN A 173 -3.84 1.24 -1.24
N LEU A 174 -3.37 2.47 -1.08
CA LEU A 174 -2.14 2.95 -1.73
C LEU A 174 -0.94 2.12 -1.31
N ILE A 175 -0.18 1.63 -2.28
CA ILE A 175 1.11 0.95 -2.10
C ILE A 175 2.25 1.94 -2.31
N SER A 176 2.23 2.67 -3.43
CA SER A 176 3.25 3.65 -3.84
C SER A 176 2.68 4.55 -4.95
N TYR A 177 3.37 5.65 -5.27
CA TYR A 177 3.06 6.48 -6.42
C TYR A 177 4.29 7.16 -6.99
N HIS A 178 4.24 7.50 -8.28
CA HIS A 178 5.30 8.22 -8.98
C HIS A 178 4.69 9.30 -9.86
N PHE A 179 5.32 10.48 -9.87
CA PHE A 179 5.00 11.52 -10.84
C PHE A 179 5.75 11.25 -12.14
N TYR A 180 5.10 11.50 -13.27
CA TYR A 180 5.86 11.69 -14.50
C TYR A 180 6.71 12.97 -14.35
N ARG A 181 7.88 12.99 -14.99
CA ARG A 181 8.80 14.14 -14.96
C ARG A 181 8.86 14.79 -16.33
#